data_AF-A0A2E5WTA8-F1
#
_entry.id   AF-A0A2E5WTA8-F1
#
_cell.length_a   1.000
_cell.length_b   1.000
_cell.length_c   1.000
_cell.angle_alpha   90.00
_cell.angle_beta   90.00
_cell.angle_gamma   90.00
#
_symmetry.space_group_name_H-M   'P 1'
#
loop_
_entity.id
_entity.type
_entity.pdbx_description
1 polymer ?
#
loop_
_entity_poly.entity_id
_entity_poly.type
_entity_poly.pdbx_seq_one_letter_code
_entity_poly.pdbx_strand_id
1 'polypeptide(L)'
;MTAPKKLAEFILVALVCLMIGYGTGTVLTERAHMITPETTIALEWSDGIIDDPPMGAHIYLEPHMDGKSVRLIVHIGRGDPAFYQESHNGEIDVVADSKAAAAKWSVVRWTPEGLHLGRDGNKTRHFIPRASIKPIEP
;
A
#
# COMPACT_ATOMS: atom_id res chain seq x y z
N MET A 1 -9.51 23.40 52.32
CA MET A 1 -8.53 23.51 51.22
C MET A 1 -9.15 24.39 50.14
N THR A 2 -8.66 25.60 49.98
CA THR A 2 -9.20 26.59 49.04
C THR A 2 -8.72 26.23 47.63
N ALA A 3 -9.64 25.89 46.73
CA ALA A 3 -9.28 25.56 45.35
C ALA A 3 -8.52 26.74 44.71
N PRO A 4 -7.39 26.49 44.03
CA PRO A 4 -6.59 27.58 43.47
C PRO A 4 -7.40 28.32 42.41
N LYS A 5 -7.53 29.65 42.55
CA LYS A 5 -8.33 30.55 41.69
C LYS A 5 -8.00 30.48 40.19
N LYS A 6 -6.91 29.81 39.82
CA LYS A 6 -6.39 29.69 38.45
C LYS A 6 -6.55 28.27 37.86
N LEU A 7 -7.16 27.33 38.59
CA LEU A 7 -7.33 25.95 38.15
C LEU A 7 -8.11 25.84 36.83
N ALA A 8 -9.12 26.68 36.65
CA ALA A 8 -9.90 26.76 35.41
C ALA A 8 -9.05 27.22 34.21
N GLU A 9 -8.13 28.16 34.41
CA GLU A 9 -7.21 28.64 33.35
C GLU A 9 -6.22 27.54 32.95
N PHE A 10 -5.68 26.79 33.93
CA PHE A 10 -4.79 25.66 33.65
C PHE A 10 -5.49 24.52 32.90
N ILE A 11 -6.75 24.21 33.27
CA ILE A 11 -7.55 23.21 32.56
C ILE A 11 -7.81 23.65 31.12
N LEU A 12 -8.13 24.93 30.90
CA LEU A 12 -8.37 25.47 29.56
C LEU A 12 -7.11 25.35 28.69
N VAL A 13 -5.95 25.73 29.22
CA VAL A 13 -4.67 25.63 28.50
C VAL A 13 -4.32 24.18 28.18
N ALA A 14 -4.48 23.27 29.14
CA ALA A 14 -4.24 21.84 28.93
C ALA A 14 -5.16 21.27 27.84
N LEU A 15 -6.43 21.68 27.82
CA LEU A 15 -7.41 21.23 26.82
C LEU A 15 -7.09 21.77 25.43
N VAL A 16 -6.66 23.04 25.32
CA VAL A 16 -6.21 23.61 24.04
C VAL A 16 -4.96 22.90 23.52
N CYS A 17 -3.97 22.64 24.37
CA CYS A 17 -2.79 21.86 23.99
C CYS A 17 -3.15 20.43 23.54
N LEU A 18 -4.08 19.77 24.22
CA LEU A 18 -4.55 18.44 23.85
C LEU A 18 -5.25 18.45 22.47
N MET A 19 -6.10 19.45 22.22
CA MET A 19 -6.81 19.59 20.93
C MET A 19 -5.86 19.85 19.77
N ILE A 20 -4.82 20.67 19.98
CA ILE A 20 -3.79 20.93 18.95
C ILE A 20 -2.95 19.68 18.72
N GLY A 21 -2.52 18.99 19.78
CA GLY A 21 -1.75 17.74 19.68
C GLY A 21 -2.55 16.63 18.99
N TYR A 22 -3.82 16.47 19.33
CA TYR A 22 -4.71 15.50 18.71
C TYR A 22 -5.00 15.85 17.26
N GLY A 23 -5.32 17.11 16.95
CA GLY A 23 -5.60 17.56 15.58
C GLY A 23 -4.38 17.50 14.66
N THR A 24 -3.17 17.74 15.17
CA THR A 24 -1.94 17.56 14.39
C THR A 24 -1.59 16.07 14.23
N GLY A 25 -1.83 15.25 15.25
CA GLY A 25 -1.65 13.80 15.19
C GLY A 25 -2.56 13.13 14.16
N THR A 26 -3.85 13.46 14.13
CA THR A 26 -4.82 12.86 13.20
C THR A 26 -4.54 13.22 11.75
N VAL A 27 -4.19 14.48 11.47
CA VAL A 27 -3.85 14.93 10.11
C VAL A 27 -2.58 14.25 9.58
N LEU A 28 -1.60 13.96 10.45
CA LEU A 28 -0.40 13.23 10.07
C LEU A 28 -0.69 11.75 9.82
N THR A 29 -1.53 11.11 10.64
CA THR A 29 -1.93 9.72 10.43
C THR A 29 -2.78 9.54 9.17
N GLU A 30 -3.70 10.47 8.88
CA GLU A 30 -4.51 10.40 7.65
C GLU A 30 -3.66 10.58 6.39
N ARG A 31 -2.63 11.42 6.43
CA ARG A 31 -1.66 11.54 5.33
C ARG A 31 -0.79 10.29 5.15
N ALA A 32 -0.51 9.54 6.21
CA ALA A 32 0.19 8.26 6.09
C ALA A 32 -0.69 7.17 5.43
N HIS A 33 -2.02 7.26 5.59
CA HIS A 33 -2.97 6.32 4.98
C HIS A 33 -3.40 6.68 3.55
N MET A 34 -3.09 7.89 3.07
CA MET A 34 -3.28 8.23 1.66
C MET A 34 -2.09 7.68 0.85
N ILE A 35 -2.29 6.55 0.18
CA ILE A 35 -1.43 6.07 -0.91
C ILE A 35 -1.40 7.19 -1.96
N THR A 36 -0.32 7.96 -1.95
CA THR A 36 -0.16 9.11 -2.85
C THR A 36 0.03 8.58 -4.27
N PRO A 37 -0.54 9.23 -5.32
CA PRO A 37 -0.35 8.81 -6.70
C PRO A 37 1.13 8.63 -7.11
N GLU A 38 2.04 9.38 -6.48
CA GLU A 38 3.49 9.29 -6.68
C GLU A 38 4.13 7.98 -6.21
N THR A 39 3.38 7.14 -5.49
CA THR A 39 3.84 5.83 -5.04
C THR A 39 3.36 4.69 -5.94
N THR A 40 2.36 4.87 -6.80
CA THR A 40 1.89 3.79 -7.67
C THR A 40 2.79 3.66 -8.90
N ILE A 41 3.30 2.44 -9.12
CA ILE A 41 4.13 2.10 -10.28
C ILE A 41 3.27 1.54 -11.39
N ALA A 42 2.38 0.60 -11.06
CA ALA A 42 1.51 -0.05 -12.01
C ALA A 42 0.22 -0.51 -11.33
N LEU A 43 -0.89 -0.41 -12.05
CA LEU A 43 -2.16 -1.01 -11.67
C LEU A 43 -2.75 -1.66 -12.92
N GLU A 44 -2.92 -2.97 -12.88
CA GLU A 44 -3.53 -3.72 -13.99
C GLU A 44 -4.59 -4.68 -13.47
N TRP A 45 -5.79 -4.56 -14.03
CA TRP A 45 -6.87 -5.49 -13.80
C TRP A 45 -6.85 -6.59 -14.85
N SER A 46 -7.09 -7.82 -14.43
CA SER A 46 -7.46 -8.86 -15.37
C SER A 46 -8.78 -8.49 -16.04
N ASP A 47 -8.91 -8.89 -17.29
CA ASP A 47 -10.02 -8.56 -18.18
C ASP A 47 -11.38 -9.13 -17.70
N GLY A 48 -11.39 -9.91 -16.62
CA GLY A 48 -12.57 -10.56 -16.06
C GLY A 48 -13.09 -11.71 -16.92
N ILE A 49 -12.43 -12.01 -18.05
CA ILE A 49 -12.75 -13.16 -18.91
C ILE A 49 -12.02 -14.38 -18.36
N ILE A 50 -10.78 -14.18 -17.90
CA ILE A 50 -9.94 -15.24 -17.33
C ILE A 50 -10.26 -15.46 -15.84
N ASP A 51 -10.76 -14.42 -15.15
CA ASP A 51 -10.93 -14.43 -13.70
C ASP A 51 -12.32 -13.94 -13.27
N ASP A 52 -13.08 -14.83 -12.62
CA ASP A 52 -14.28 -14.48 -11.87
C ASP A 52 -14.08 -14.86 -10.40
N PRO A 53 -13.98 -13.90 -9.46
CA PRO A 53 -14.07 -12.45 -9.67
C PRO A 53 -12.80 -11.85 -10.33
N PRO A 54 -12.90 -10.69 -11.02
CA PRO A 54 -11.76 -10.01 -11.63
C PRO A 54 -10.69 -9.67 -10.60
N MET A 55 -9.42 -9.79 -10.97
CA MET A 55 -8.30 -9.49 -10.08
C MET A 55 -7.53 -8.26 -10.51
N GLY A 56 -6.99 -7.50 -9.56
CA GLY A 56 -6.21 -6.30 -9.80
C GLY A 56 -4.83 -6.43 -9.18
N ALA A 57 -3.76 -6.30 -9.96
CA ALA A 57 -2.41 -6.24 -9.43
C ALA A 57 -2.00 -4.78 -9.27
N HIS A 58 -1.76 -4.37 -8.02
CA HIS A 58 -1.32 -3.03 -7.67
C HIS A 58 0.12 -3.09 -7.16
N ILE A 59 1.02 -2.46 -7.92
CA ILE A 59 2.42 -2.27 -7.51
C ILE A 59 2.61 -0.83 -7.07
N TYR A 60 3.12 -0.65 -5.86
CA TYR A 60 3.36 0.66 -5.28
C TYR A 60 4.64 0.71 -4.45
N LEU A 61 5.02 1.92 -4.04
CA LEU A 61 6.24 2.19 -3.31
C LEU A 61 5.95 2.64 -1.88
N GLU A 62 6.72 2.10 -0.96
CA GLU A 62 6.81 2.62 0.40
C GLU A 62 8.23 3.10 0.72
N PRO A 63 8.40 4.10 1.62
CA PRO A 63 9.71 4.45 2.15
C PRO A 63 10.39 3.23 2.79
N HIS A 64 11.66 3.00 2.46
CA HIS A 64 12.49 1.96 3.03
C HIS A 64 13.82 2.56 3.53
N MET A 65 14.45 1.95 4.54
CA MET A 65 15.71 2.47 5.12
C MET A 65 16.80 2.66 4.06
N ASP A 66 16.85 1.74 3.09
CA ASP A 66 17.83 1.73 2.00
C ASP A 66 17.27 2.21 0.64
N GLY A 67 16.17 2.97 0.64
CA GLY A 67 15.57 3.54 -0.57
C GLY A 67 14.05 3.45 -0.58
N LYS A 68 13.51 2.68 -1.53
CA LYS A 68 12.08 2.46 -1.72
C LYS A 68 11.77 0.96 -1.76
N SER A 69 10.85 0.54 -0.91
CA SER A 69 10.27 -0.81 -0.92
C SER A 69 9.24 -0.87 -2.03
N VAL A 70 9.38 -1.83 -2.95
CA VAL A 70 8.39 -2.12 -3.97
C VAL A 70 7.46 -3.17 -3.41
N ARG A 71 6.17 -2.83 -3.34
CA ARG A 71 5.12 -3.70 -2.80
C ARG A 71 4.11 -4.07 -3.86
N LEU A 72 3.58 -5.28 -3.72
CA LEU A 72 2.51 -5.83 -4.51
C LEU A 72 1.33 -6.17 -3.61
N ILE A 73 0.16 -5.69 -4.00
CA ILE A 73 -1.12 -6.18 -3.51
C ILE A 73 -1.92 -6.68 -4.70
N VAL A 74 -2.48 -7.89 -4.57
CA VAL A 74 -3.45 -8.40 -5.53
C VAL A 74 -4.84 -8.28 -4.94
N HIS A 75 -5.67 -7.44 -5.55
CA HIS A 75 -7.09 -7.29 -5.26
C HIS A 75 -7.88 -8.42 -5.91
N ILE A 76 -8.83 -9.00 -5.19
CA ILE A 76 -9.74 -10.04 -5.68
C ILE A 76 -11.16 -9.46 -5.63
N GLY A 77 -11.72 -9.11 -6.79
CA GLY A 77 -12.98 -8.40 -6.93
C GLY A 77 -12.83 -6.87 -6.90
N ARG A 78 -13.75 -6.17 -7.58
CA ARG A 78 -13.76 -4.70 -7.69
C ARG A 78 -14.54 -3.99 -6.59
N GLY A 79 -15.53 -4.65 -6.00
CA GLY A 79 -16.49 -4.04 -5.07
C GLY A 79 -16.15 -4.20 -3.58
N ASP A 80 -15.52 -5.33 -3.21
CA ASP A 80 -15.10 -5.63 -1.84
C ASP A 80 -13.81 -6.48 -1.91
N PRO A 81 -12.64 -5.85 -2.10
CA PRO A 81 -11.45 -6.58 -2.48
C PRO A 81 -10.91 -7.35 -1.28
N ALA A 82 -11.07 -8.68 -1.31
CA ALA A 82 -10.15 -9.52 -0.57
C ALA A 82 -8.75 -9.32 -1.18
N PHE A 83 -7.70 -9.36 -0.35
CA PHE A 83 -6.34 -9.09 -0.81
C PHE A 83 -5.50 -10.36 -0.73
N TYR A 84 -4.61 -10.52 -1.70
CA TYR A 84 -3.49 -11.45 -1.64
C TYR A 84 -2.18 -10.66 -1.54
N GLN A 85 -1.30 -11.13 -0.67
CA GLN A 85 0.08 -10.67 -0.54
C GLN A 85 0.99 -11.90 -0.53
N GLU A 86 2.07 -11.85 -1.29
CA GLU A 86 2.99 -12.98 -1.43
C GLU A 86 3.94 -13.14 -0.23
N SER A 87 4.18 -12.05 0.51
CA SER A 87 5.06 -11.99 1.67
C SER A 87 4.36 -11.33 2.87
N HIS A 88 4.98 -11.35 4.05
CA HIS A 88 4.40 -10.83 5.31
C HIS A 88 4.03 -9.34 5.26
N ASN A 89 4.34 -8.60 4.18
CA ASN A 89 3.90 -7.22 3.93
C ASN A 89 3.77 -6.90 2.42
N GLY A 90 3.71 -7.91 1.55
CA GLY A 90 3.64 -7.73 0.09
C GLY A 90 4.90 -7.13 -0.57
N GLU A 91 6.03 -7.02 0.12
CA GLU A 91 7.29 -6.55 -0.49
C GLU A 91 7.84 -7.56 -1.50
N ILE A 92 8.21 -7.07 -2.68
CA ILE A 92 8.76 -7.85 -3.80
C ILE A 92 10.18 -7.41 -4.21
N ASP A 93 10.61 -6.19 -3.87
CA ASP A 93 11.96 -5.67 -4.16
C ASP A 93 12.27 -4.44 -3.29
N VAL A 94 13.55 -4.07 -3.22
CA VAL A 94 13.99 -2.77 -2.69
C VAL A 94 14.86 -2.09 -3.75
N VAL A 95 14.52 -0.85 -4.10
CA VAL A 95 15.23 -0.07 -5.12
C VAL A 95 15.70 1.28 -4.57
N ALA A 96 16.70 1.87 -5.23
CA ALA A 96 17.23 3.18 -4.85
C ALA A 96 16.20 4.31 -5.00
N ASP A 97 15.43 4.31 -6.10
CA ASP A 97 14.49 5.38 -6.43
C ASP A 97 13.28 4.91 -7.25
N SER A 98 12.28 5.77 -7.39
CA SER A 98 11.04 5.46 -8.11
C SER A 98 11.26 5.20 -9.60
N LYS A 99 12.30 5.78 -10.22
CA LYS A 99 12.60 5.57 -11.64
C LYS A 99 13.15 4.17 -11.86
N ALA A 100 14.02 3.69 -10.97
CA ALA A 100 14.52 2.32 -10.96
C ALA A 100 13.39 1.32 -10.72
N ALA A 101 12.43 1.64 -9.82
CA ALA A 101 11.22 0.81 -9.65
C ALA A 101 10.40 0.74 -10.94
N ALA A 102 10.06 1.88 -11.53
CA ALA A 102 9.25 1.93 -12.75
C ALA A 102 9.92 1.16 -13.90
N ALA A 103 11.24 1.32 -14.09
CA ALA A 103 11.96 0.60 -15.13
C ALA A 103 11.90 -0.92 -14.98
N LYS A 104 11.90 -1.43 -13.74
CA LYS A 104 11.86 -2.88 -13.45
C LYS A 104 10.44 -3.45 -13.42
N TRP A 105 9.50 -2.71 -12.84
CA TRP A 105 8.23 -3.24 -12.32
C TRP A 105 6.97 -2.65 -12.98
N SER A 106 7.11 -1.72 -13.94
CA SER A 106 5.95 -1.14 -14.66
C SER A 106 5.20 -2.11 -15.57
N VAL A 107 5.83 -3.22 -15.96
CA VAL A 107 5.20 -4.23 -16.81
C VAL A 107 4.48 -5.22 -15.90
N VAL A 108 3.16 -5.16 -15.94
CA VAL A 108 2.29 -6.16 -15.34
C VAL A 108 1.63 -6.93 -16.50
N ARG A 109 1.27 -8.18 -16.26
CA ARG A 109 0.45 -8.95 -17.21
C ARG A 109 -0.28 -10.08 -16.50
N TRP A 110 -1.58 -10.13 -16.72
CA TRP A 110 -2.38 -11.30 -16.38
C TRP A 110 -2.38 -12.33 -17.51
N THR A 111 -2.23 -13.60 -17.12
CA THR A 111 -2.27 -14.76 -18.00
C THR A 111 -3.09 -15.88 -17.35
N PRO A 112 -3.56 -16.89 -18.09
CA PRO A 112 -4.24 -18.04 -17.51
C PRO A 112 -3.40 -18.78 -16.47
N GLU A 113 -2.07 -18.79 -16.61
CA GLU A 113 -1.17 -19.43 -15.65
C GLU A 113 -0.98 -18.62 -14.36
N GLY A 114 -1.15 -17.30 -14.41
CA GLY A 114 -0.99 -16.41 -13.27
C GLY A 114 -0.56 -14.99 -13.61
N LEU A 115 0.04 -14.33 -12.62
CA LEU A 115 0.47 -12.94 -12.67
C LEU A 115 1.96 -12.84 -12.99
N HIS A 116 2.28 -12.14 -14.09
CA HIS A 116 3.65 -11.85 -14.49
C HIS A 116 3.99 -10.40 -14.15
N LEU A 117 5.05 -10.21 -13.37
CA LEU A 117 5.49 -8.91 -12.87
C LEU A 117 6.90 -8.58 -13.30
N GLY A 118 7.06 -7.36 -13.80
CA GLY A 118 8.32 -6.82 -14.28
C GLY A 118 8.91 -7.58 -15.47
N ARG A 119 9.94 -6.99 -16.06
CA ARG A 119 10.67 -7.58 -17.17
C ARG A 119 12.17 -7.47 -16.93
N ASP A 120 12.88 -8.56 -17.19
CA ASP A 120 14.34 -8.59 -17.24
C ASP A 120 14.78 -9.15 -18.60
N GLY A 121 15.11 -8.23 -19.52
CA GLY A 121 15.29 -8.56 -20.94
C GLY A 121 14.02 -9.15 -21.55
N ASN A 122 14.06 -10.43 -21.95
CA ASN A 122 12.91 -11.14 -22.51
C ASN A 122 12.17 -12.03 -21.49
N LYS A 123 12.59 -12.04 -20.22
CA LYS A 123 12.00 -12.89 -19.19
C LYS A 123 11.15 -12.07 -18.23
N THR A 124 10.10 -12.69 -17.71
CA THR A 124 9.37 -12.16 -16.55
C THR A 124 10.31 -12.16 -15.35
N ARG A 125 10.35 -11.05 -14.61
CA ARG A 125 11.20 -10.92 -13.42
C ARG A 125 10.64 -11.70 -12.25
N HIS A 126 9.32 -11.64 -12.06
CA HIS A 126 8.64 -12.31 -10.97
C HIS A 126 7.30 -12.88 -11.42
N PHE A 127 7.00 -14.12 -11.03
CA PHE A 127 5.79 -14.82 -11.46
C PHE A 127 5.07 -15.41 -10.26
N ILE A 128 3.77 -15.13 -10.17
CA ILE A 128 2.89 -15.65 -9.13
C ILE A 128 1.89 -16.59 -9.79
N PRO A 129 1.97 -17.91 -9.51
CA PRO A 129 1.02 -18.87 -10.05
C PRO A 129 -0.42 -18.55 -9.65
N ARG A 130 -1.37 -18.74 -10.57
CA ARG A 130 -2.79 -18.51 -10.30
C ARG A 130 -3.29 -19.27 -9.06
N ALA A 131 -2.83 -20.52 -8.92
CA ALA A 131 -3.22 -21.42 -7.83
C ALA A 131 -2.72 -20.97 -6.43
N SER A 132 -1.71 -20.10 -6.35
CA SER A 132 -1.23 -19.55 -5.08
C SER A 132 -1.95 -18.28 -4.67
N ILE A 133 -2.63 -17.59 -5.59
CA ILE A 133 -3.40 -16.38 -5.31
C ILE A 133 -4.69 -16.78 -4.60
N LYS A 134 -4.66 -16.70 -3.27
CA LYS A 134 -5.80 -16.94 -2.41
C LYS A 134 -6.03 -15.71 -1.54
N PRO A 135 -7.29 -15.33 -1.28
CA PRO A 135 -7.57 -14.24 -0.35
C PRO A 135 -6.94 -14.56 1.01
N ILE A 136 -6.31 -13.56 1.62
CA ILE A 136 -5.90 -13.65 3.02
C ILE A 136 -7.19 -13.77 3.84
N GLU A 137 -7.35 -14.91 4.52
CA GLU A 137 -8.45 -15.08 5.48
C GLU A 137 -8.22 -14.11 6.66
N PRO A 138 -9.26 -13.41 7.11
CA PRO A 138 -9.16 -12.45 8.22
C PRO A 138 -8.82 -13.11 9.57
#